data_AF-A0A162PPQ7-F1
#
_entry.id   AF-A0A162PPQ7-F1
#
_cell.length_a   1.000
_cell.length_b   1.000
_cell.length_c   1.000
_cell.angle_alpha   90.00
_cell.angle_beta   90.00
_cell.angle_gamma   90.00
#
_symmetry.space_group_name_H-M   'P 1'
#
loop_
_entity.id
_entity.type
_entity.pdbx_description
1 polymer ?
#
loop_
_entity_poly.entity_id
_entity_poly.type
_entity_poly.pdbx_seq_one_letter_code
_entity_poly.pdbx_strand_id
1 'polypeptide(L)'
;MFDDVSISVLLGNFSSHSFSPTTGVLQGSILSPHLYSIYINSLPPILCTVASPLTLTHIPSTSPSSLDAYNSLLAPSDANDFRHIHLPTAINSLLFADDVAIFGSVTDVQSMLDLAAQHSFQLGYCWSPSKCAVLYPPSRSLPCFTISLYGELLPAVNEFIYLGIPFHNKGIFGPPVVTHRRSGALAAMATLTAVGACRSGFSLLLSSRLFKTFIRPKFEYGLAITCLLQKDVLLLEKIQDKCLRMIVGGHATSSTAVLKHICNLPSMAFRVDILKTKFCLRAHTLPSGCLLSLLHSHHLQASTLSTLHTNLLFASIPPDLNCSSRIKLSKHFESFRQEKFAHFHLTNTKILIQACRPLLEVDPVLFLPATRIERGRLVRWRMGWLPGKPKECACGFDHTSRRHLQFCITIPSQLFSQLLVPPTDEDNIIDFAISVLPISSTHPSPLYWKALLTILWHIDMLCNPNGNYTHETDHDSLWH
;
A
#
# COMPACT_ATOMS: atom_id res chain seq x y z
N MET A 1 11.61 34.44 6.13
CA MET A 1 11.85 33.04 5.65
C MET A 1 12.46 33.03 4.26
N PHE A 2 12.23 34.06 3.44
CA PHE A 2 12.83 34.19 2.11
C PHE A 2 13.89 35.32 2.02
N ASP A 3 14.03 36.14 3.07
CA ASP A 3 15.06 37.17 3.18
C ASP A 3 16.43 36.56 3.50
N ASP A 4 17.51 37.17 3.00
CA ASP A 4 18.90 36.77 3.22
C ASP A 4 19.25 35.32 2.82
N VAL A 5 18.56 34.79 1.81
CA VAL A 5 18.80 33.43 1.32
C VAL A 5 19.97 33.41 0.34
N SER A 6 20.89 32.49 0.58
CA SER A 6 22.05 32.20 -0.26
C SER A 6 22.05 30.72 -0.65
N ILE A 7 22.19 30.43 -1.94
CA ILE A 7 22.25 29.08 -2.51
C ILE A 7 23.65 28.82 -3.05
N SER A 8 24.14 27.60 -2.86
CA SER A 8 25.34 27.09 -3.51
C SER A 8 25.06 25.70 -4.11
N VAL A 9 25.66 25.41 -5.25
CA VAL A 9 25.51 24.11 -5.94
C VAL A 9 26.64 23.19 -5.47
N LEU A 10 26.27 21.99 -4.98
CA LEU A 10 27.23 20.94 -4.63
C LEU A 10 27.31 19.91 -5.76
N LEU A 11 28.48 19.76 -6.38
CA LEU A 11 28.76 18.75 -7.40
C LEU A 11 30.05 18.00 -7.06
N GLY A 12 29.94 16.69 -6.79
CA GLY A 12 31.12 15.85 -6.51
C GLY A 12 31.98 16.35 -5.35
N ASN A 13 31.35 16.83 -4.27
CA ASN A 13 31.97 17.47 -3.09
C ASN A 13 32.58 18.87 -3.34
N PHE A 14 32.47 19.44 -4.53
CA PHE A 14 32.83 20.83 -4.80
C PHE A 14 31.61 21.73 -4.67
N SER A 15 31.76 22.87 -3.99
CA SER A 15 30.71 23.88 -3.83
C SER A 15 30.96 25.05 -4.78
N SER A 16 29.92 25.51 -5.47
CA SER A 16 29.98 26.76 -6.22
C SER A 16 30.12 27.96 -5.27
N HIS A 17 30.41 29.13 -5.84
CA HIS A 17 30.15 30.39 -5.15
C HIS A 17 28.67 30.50 -4.78
N SER A 18 28.42 31.12 -3.64
CA SER A 18 27.09 31.46 -3.15
C SER A 18 26.44 32.53 -4.04
N PHE A 19 25.15 32.38 -4.30
CA PHE A 19 24.34 33.39 -4.99
C PHE A 19 22.96 33.49 -4.35
N SER A 20 22.34 34.67 -4.46
CA SER A 20 20.97 34.88 -3.98
C SER A 20 19.97 34.55 -5.10
N PRO A 21 18.94 33.72 -4.81
CA PRO A 21 17.93 33.39 -5.82
C PRO A 21 17.08 34.63 -6.12
N THR A 22 16.95 34.98 -7.40
CA THR A 22 16.12 36.10 -7.87
C THR A 22 14.70 35.66 -8.25
N THR A 23 14.49 34.37 -8.53
CA THR A 23 13.22 33.84 -9.01
C THR A 23 12.96 32.47 -8.41
N GLY A 24 11.68 32.22 -8.08
CA GLY A 24 11.22 30.96 -7.56
C GLY A 24 11.11 30.92 -6.04
N VAL A 25 10.40 29.90 -5.56
CA VAL A 25 10.21 29.62 -4.13
C VAL A 25 11.12 28.48 -3.70
N LEU A 26 11.60 28.51 -2.45
CA LEU A 26 12.54 27.53 -1.92
C LEU A 26 11.89 26.15 -1.76
N GLN A 27 12.46 25.12 -2.39
CA GLN A 27 12.06 23.75 -2.14
C GLN A 27 12.38 23.35 -0.69
N GLY A 28 11.39 22.78 0.00
CA GLY A 28 11.50 22.44 1.43
C GLY A 28 10.96 23.50 2.40
N SER A 29 10.67 24.73 1.92
CA SER A 29 9.95 25.71 2.74
C SER A 29 8.46 25.35 2.84
N ILE A 30 7.90 25.49 4.05
CA ILE A 30 6.50 25.20 4.35
C ILE A 30 5.53 26.16 3.63
N LEU A 31 5.99 27.35 3.24
CA LEU A 31 5.18 28.37 2.57
C LEU A 31 5.19 28.20 1.04
N SER A 32 6.24 27.62 0.47
CA SER A 32 6.44 27.52 -0.97
C SER A 32 5.27 26.87 -1.72
N PRO A 33 4.63 25.78 -1.26
CA PRO A 33 3.48 25.21 -1.93
C PRO A 33 2.29 26.19 -2.00
N HIS A 34 2.06 26.95 -0.94
CA HIS A 34 0.95 27.91 -0.89
C HIS A 34 1.23 29.13 -1.78
N LEU A 35 2.47 29.64 -1.76
CA LEU A 35 2.90 30.71 -2.64
C LEU A 35 2.81 30.31 -4.12
N TYR A 36 3.20 29.07 -4.45
CA TYR A 36 3.01 28.52 -5.79
C TYR A 36 1.52 28.45 -6.17
N SER A 37 0.66 27.97 -5.25
CA SER A 37 -0.78 27.92 -5.50
C SER A 37 -1.38 29.31 -5.76
N ILE A 38 -0.93 30.35 -5.03
CA ILE A 38 -1.34 31.75 -5.28
C ILE A 38 -0.85 32.21 -6.64
N TYR A 39 0.44 31.97 -6.94
CA TYR A 39 1.07 32.37 -8.19
C TYR A 39 0.35 31.80 -9.43
N ILE A 40 -0.08 30.54 -9.38
CA ILE A 40 -0.76 29.88 -10.53
C ILE A 40 -2.28 30.08 -10.55
N ASN A 41 -2.88 30.69 -9.52
CA ASN A 41 -4.33 30.65 -9.29
C ASN A 41 -5.19 31.37 -10.34
N SER A 42 -4.59 32.25 -11.15
CA SER A 42 -5.26 32.91 -12.27
C SER A 42 -5.44 32.00 -13.49
N LEU A 43 -4.70 30.89 -13.58
CA LEU A 43 -4.77 29.98 -14.73
C LEU A 43 -6.14 29.28 -14.88
N PRO A 44 -6.72 28.63 -13.84
CA PRO A 44 -7.98 27.92 -14.00
C PRO A 44 -9.15 28.80 -14.50
N PRO A 45 -9.39 30.02 -13.97
CA PRO A 45 -10.42 30.91 -14.50
C PRO A 45 -10.23 31.26 -15.97
N ILE A 46 -8.98 31.42 -16.43
CA ILE A 46 -8.65 31.69 -17.84
C ILE A 46 -9.00 30.48 -18.70
N LEU A 47 -8.62 29.28 -18.28
CA LEU A 47 -8.93 28.04 -19.02
C LEU A 47 -10.44 27.83 -19.12
N CYS A 48 -11.19 28.13 -18.06
CA CYS A 48 -12.66 28.02 -18.04
C CYS A 48 -13.37 28.90 -19.08
N THR A 49 -12.74 29.95 -19.60
CA THR A 49 -13.36 30.82 -20.61
C THR A 49 -13.60 30.14 -21.97
N VAL A 50 -12.85 29.07 -22.25
CA VAL A 50 -12.97 28.26 -23.48
C VAL A 50 -14.19 27.32 -23.41
N ALA A 51 -14.88 27.25 -22.27
CA ALA A 51 -15.89 26.24 -22.06
C ALA A 51 -17.10 26.36 -23.00
N SER A 52 -17.32 25.31 -23.81
CA SER A 52 -18.55 25.14 -24.58
C SER A 52 -19.59 24.33 -23.78
N PRO A 53 -20.85 24.82 -23.65
CA PRO A 53 -21.91 24.14 -22.90
C PRO A 53 -22.25 22.73 -23.41
N LEU A 54 -21.91 22.43 -24.67
CA LEU A 54 -22.27 21.18 -25.34
C LEU A 54 -21.23 20.06 -25.15
N THR A 55 -20.00 20.38 -24.76
CA THR A 55 -18.89 19.42 -24.72
C THR A 55 -18.34 19.16 -23.32
N LEU A 56 -18.72 19.96 -22.33
CA LEU A 56 -18.10 19.94 -21.00
C LEU A 56 -19.08 19.64 -19.88
N THR A 57 -18.58 18.98 -18.84
CA THR A 57 -19.33 18.72 -17.62
C THR A 57 -19.40 20.00 -16.79
N HIS A 58 -20.61 20.46 -16.49
CA HIS A 58 -20.82 21.62 -15.61
C HIS A 58 -21.23 21.19 -14.20
N ILE A 59 -20.72 21.89 -13.20
CA ILE A 59 -21.12 21.73 -11.79
C ILE A 59 -21.57 23.08 -11.21
N PRO A 60 -22.54 23.10 -10.30
CA PRO A 60 -22.84 24.29 -9.53
C PRO A 60 -21.66 24.60 -8.60
N SER A 61 -21.02 25.75 -8.79
CA SER A 61 -19.89 26.18 -7.98
C SER A 61 -20.02 27.64 -7.58
N THR A 62 -19.46 27.98 -6.43
CA THR A 62 -19.21 29.37 -6.01
C THR A 62 -17.90 29.91 -6.57
N SER A 63 -17.10 29.06 -7.23
CA SER A 63 -15.84 29.47 -7.86
C SER A 63 -16.11 30.37 -9.07
N PRO A 64 -15.24 31.36 -9.32
CA PRO A 64 -15.37 32.23 -10.49
C PRO A 64 -15.21 31.42 -11.77
N SER A 65 -16.16 31.56 -12.69
CA SER A 65 -16.14 30.92 -14.01
C SER A 65 -15.43 31.77 -15.08
N SER A 66 -14.99 32.97 -14.74
CA SER A 66 -14.29 33.91 -15.62
C SER A 66 -13.23 34.72 -14.87
N LEU A 67 -12.30 35.33 -15.60
CA LEU A 67 -11.29 36.23 -15.04
C LEU A 67 -11.92 37.47 -14.39
N ASP A 68 -12.99 38.01 -14.97
CA ASP A 68 -13.73 39.14 -14.41
C ASP A 68 -14.39 38.80 -13.06
N ALA A 69 -14.96 37.60 -12.94
CA ALA A 69 -15.52 37.11 -11.69
C ALA A 69 -14.42 36.89 -10.63
N TYR A 70 -13.25 36.40 -11.05
CA TYR A 70 -12.09 36.25 -10.16
C TYR A 70 -11.58 37.61 -9.67
N ASN A 71 -11.40 38.58 -10.57
CA ASN A 71 -10.98 39.93 -10.23
C ASN A 71 -11.99 40.66 -9.34
N SER A 72 -13.30 40.43 -9.56
CA SER A 72 -14.37 40.99 -8.72
C SER A 72 -14.35 40.45 -7.29
N LEU A 73 -13.88 39.22 -7.06
CA LEU A 73 -13.70 38.64 -5.73
C LEU A 73 -12.46 39.19 -5.00
N LEU A 74 -11.48 39.72 -5.74
CA LEU A 74 -10.27 40.32 -5.19
C LEU A 74 -10.42 41.82 -4.90
N ALA A 75 -11.47 42.46 -5.41
CA ALA A 75 -11.78 43.86 -5.12
C ALA A 75 -12.28 44.03 -3.67
N PRO A 76 -11.84 45.06 -2.93
CA PRO A 76 -12.32 45.32 -1.57
C PRO A 76 -13.81 45.66 -1.61
N SER A 77 -14.64 44.86 -0.94
CA SER A 77 -16.09 44.98 -0.98
C SER A 77 -16.66 45.72 0.24
N ASP A 78 -17.18 46.93 0.01
CA ASP A 78 -18.12 47.62 0.89
C ASP A 78 -19.56 47.13 0.59
N ALA A 79 -19.88 45.86 0.82
CA ALA A 79 -21.28 45.41 0.76
C ALA A 79 -21.50 44.06 1.45
N ASN A 80 -22.37 44.07 2.46
CA ASN A 80 -22.65 42.99 3.40
C ASN A 80 -23.69 41.97 2.89
N ASP A 81 -23.75 41.68 1.58
CA ASP A 81 -24.86 40.89 1.01
C ASP A 81 -24.47 40.02 -0.20
N PHE A 82 -23.41 39.21 -0.09
CA PHE A 82 -23.14 38.16 -1.07
C PHE A 82 -24.02 36.93 -0.79
N ARG A 83 -25.23 36.92 -1.38
CA ARG A 83 -25.94 35.65 -1.62
C ARG A 83 -25.00 34.73 -2.41
N HIS A 84 -24.74 33.52 -1.92
CA HIS A 84 -23.95 32.51 -2.63
C HIS A 84 -24.70 32.05 -3.91
N ILE A 85 -24.56 32.78 -5.01
CA ILE A 85 -25.10 32.38 -6.30
C ILE A 85 -24.18 31.28 -6.85
N HIS A 86 -24.71 30.07 -6.96
CA HIS A 86 -24.00 28.97 -7.62
C HIS A 86 -24.12 29.13 -9.13
N LEU A 87 -23.01 29.51 -9.80
CA LEU A 87 -22.97 29.55 -11.26
C LEU A 87 -22.55 28.17 -11.81
N PRO A 88 -23.09 27.75 -12.98
CA PRO A 88 -22.61 26.57 -13.68
C PRO A 88 -21.15 26.80 -14.10
N THR A 89 -20.22 26.08 -13.46
CA THR A 89 -18.79 26.15 -13.77
C THR A 89 -18.41 24.92 -14.56
N ALA A 90 -17.79 25.12 -15.71
CA ALA A 90 -17.29 24.02 -16.54
C ALA A 90 -16.09 23.37 -15.87
N ILE A 91 -16.04 22.04 -15.94
CA ILE A 91 -14.85 21.27 -15.58
C ILE A 91 -14.17 20.95 -16.91
N ASN A 92 -13.06 21.62 -17.18
CA ASN A 92 -12.22 21.42 -18.37
C ASN A 92 -10.72 21.29 -18.02
N SER A 93 -10.37 21.49 -16.75
CA SER A 93 -9.01 21.38 -16.25
C SER A 93 -8.96 20.81 -14.83
N LEU A 94 -7.87 20.10 -14.52
CA LEU A 94 -7.51 19.60 -13.20
C LEU A 94 -6.05 19.98 -12.95
N LEU A 95 -5.79 20.69 -11.86
CA LEU A 95 -4.45 21.15 -11.51
C LEU A 95 -4.01 20.51 -10.19
N PHE A 96 -2.79 20.00 -10.16
CA PHE A 96 -2.11 19.57 -8.95
C PHE A 96 -0.65 20.02 -9.02
N ALA A 97 -0.33 21.10 -8.30
CA ALA A 97 0.96 21.79 -8.46
C ALA A 97 1.23 22.16 -9.93
N ASP A 98 2.34 21.70 -10.51
CA ASP A 98 2.73 21.90 -11.91
C ASP A 98 2.11 20.87 -12.88
N ASP A 99 1.55 19.78 -12.36
CA ASP A 99 0.83 18.80 -13.16
C ASP A 99 -0.58 19.33 -13.50
N VAL A 100 -0.80 19.65 -14.77
CA VAL A 100 -2.08 20.15 -15.28
C VAL A 100 -2.65 19.20 -16.34
N ALA A 101 -3.89 18.77 -16.15
CA ALA A 101 -4.65 18.02 -17.13
C ALA A 101 -5.79 18.90 -17.68
N ILE A 102 -5.90 19.01 -19.00
CA ILE A 102 -6.97 19.73 -19.69
C ILE A 102 -7.76 18.77 -20.60
N PHE A 103 -9.06 19.03 -20.77
CA PHE A 103 -9.96 18.15 -21.50
C PHE A 103 -11.09 18.95 -22.15
N GLY A 104 -11.49 18.52 -23.34
CA GLY A 104 -12.49 19.17 -24.18
C GLY A 104 -12.43 18.63 -25.60
N SER A 105 -13.08 19.32 -26.54
CA SER A 105 -12.86 19.04 -27.97
C SER A 105 -11.44 19.43 -28.38
N VAL A 106 -10.99 18.99 -29.56
CA VAL A 106 -9.64 19.31 -30.07
C VAL A 106 -9.43 20.83 -30.14
N THR A 107 -10.43 21.56 -30.60
CA THR A 107 -10.40 23.03 -30.71
C THR A 107 -10.34 23.69 -29.34
N ASP A 108 -11.09 23.17 -28.36
CA ASP A 108 -11.09 23.70 -26.99
C ASP A 108 -9.72 23.45 -26.34
N VAL A 109 -9.15 22.26 -26.50
CA VAL A 109 -7.84 21.90 -25.95
C VAL A 109 -6.72 22.75 -26.56
N GLN A 110 -6.71 22.95 -27.87
CA GLN A 110 -5.71 23.84 -28.49
C GLN A 110 -5.85 25.28 -27.98
N SER A 111 -7.07 25.80 -27.91
CA SER A 111 -7.31 27.16 -27.40
C SER A 111 -6.88 27.31 -25.94
N MET A 112 -7.13 26.29 -25.10
CA MET A 112 -6.64 26.25 -23.72
C MET A 112 -5.11 26.21 -23.62
N LEU A 113 -4.42 25.49 -24.52
CA LEU A 113 -2.96 25.48 -24.57
C LEU A 113 -2.39 26.83 -24.98
N ASP A 114 -3.02 27.51 -25.94
CA ASP A 114 -2.62 28.85 -26.38
C ASP A 114 -2.77 29.86 -25.23
N LEU A 115 -3.87 29.79 -24.49
CA LEU A 115 -4.06 30.60 -23.27
C LEU A 115 -3.05 30.25 -22.18
N ALA A 116 -2.77 28.96 -21.95
CA ALA A 116 -1.78 28.52 -20.98
C ALA A 116 -0.36 28.98 -21.36
N ALA A 117 -0.04 29.05 -22.66
CA ALA A 117 1.21 29.59 -23.17
C ALA A 117 1.29 31.12 -22.94
N GLN A 118 0.23 31.86 -23.28
CA GLN A 118 0.17 33.31 -23.02
C GLN A 118 0.31 33.63 -21.53
N HIS A 119 -0.41 32.91 -20.67
CA HIS A 119 -0.33 33.05 -19.23
C HIS A 119 1.09 32.77 -18.69
N SER A 120 1.78 31.78 -19.27
CA SER A 120 3.16 31.47 -18.90
C SER A 120 4.12 32.62 -19.19
N PHE A 121 3.96 33.32 -20.33
CA PHE A 121 4.74 34.50 -20.65
C PHE A 121 4.43 35.68 -19.74
N GLN A 122 3.17 35.86 -19.33
CA GLN A 122 2.75 36.93 -18.43
C GLN A 122 3.33 36.77 -17.02
N LEU A 123 3.36 35.55 -16.49
CA LEU A 123 3.85 35.29 -15.13
C LEU A 123 5.33 34.92 -15.06
N GLY A 124 5.96 34.60 -16.18
CA GLY A 124 7.40 34.29 -16.25
C GLY A 124 7.74 32.84 -15.88
N TYR A 125 6.89 31.89 -16.26
CA TYR A 125 7.20 30.44 -16.18
C TYR A 125 7.14 29.79 -17.56
N CYS A 126 7.64 28.56 -17.70
CA CYS A 126 7.60 27.82 -18.96
C CYS A 126 7.04 26.42 -18.74
N TRP A 127 6.14 25.99 -19.64
CA TRP A 127 5.76 24.59 -19.74
C TRP A 127 6.90 23.77 -20.36
N SER A 128 6.89 22.46 -20.12
CA SER A 128 7.83 21.51 -20.74
C SER A 128 7.08 20.61 -21.73
N PRO A 129 6.98 20.99 -23.03
CA PRO A 129 6.26 20.19 -24.03
C PRO A 129 6.73 18.72 -24.09
N SER A 130 8.03 18.48 -23.85
CA SER A 130 8.63 17.14 -23.78
C SER A 130 8.08 16.23 -22.69
N LYS A 131 7.40 16.78 -21.67
CA LYS A 131 6.71 16.03 -20.61
C LYS A 131 5.20 15.94 -20.82
N CYS A 132 4.67 16.67 -21.80
CA CYS A 132 3.25 16.70 -22.12
C CYS A 132 2.92 15.61 -23.16
N ALA A 133 1.68 15.13 -23.14
CA ALA A 133 1.18 14.19 -24.14
C ALA A 133 -0.34 14.33 -24.29
N VAL A 134 -0.87 13.81 -25.39
CA VAL A 134 -2.31 13.86 -25.68
C VAL A 134 -2.88 12.45 -25.72
N LEU A 135 -3.98 12.24 -24.99
CA LEU A 135 -4.81 11.04 -25.04
C LEU A 135 -6.06 11.31 -25.87
N TYR A 136 -6.19 10.67 -27.04
CA TYR A 136 -7.38 10.81 -27.87
C TYR A 136 -8.46 9.78 -27.51
N PRO A 137 -9.76 10.13 -27.62
CA PRO A 137 -10.84 9.15 -27.51
C PRO A 137 -10.72 8.08 -28.62
N PRO A 138 -11.26 6.87 -28.41
CA PRO A 138 -11.21 5.83 -29.42
C PRO A 138 -12.10 6.21 -30.62
N SER A 139 -11.49 6.62 -31.74
CA SER A 139 -12.19 6.89 -33.01
C SER A 139 -11.97 5.78 -34.03
N ARG A 140 -13.01 5.43 -34.79
CA ARG A 140 -12.97 4.45 -35.90
C ARG A 140 -12.42 5.05 -37.21
N SER A 141 -12.18 6.36 -37.24
CA SER A 141 -11.61 7.08 -38.37
C SER A 141 -10.73 8.21 -37.82
N LEU A 142 -9.46 8.26 -38.24
CA LEU A 142 -8.55 9.35 -37.92
C LEU A 142 -8.92 10.58 -38.73
N PRO A 143 -9.02 11.74 -38.10
CA PRO A 143 -8.33 12.90 -38.62
C PRO A 143 -7.08 13.14 -37.78
N CYS A 144 -5.98 13.37 -38.48
CA CYS A 144 -4.66 13.74 -37.97
C CYS A 144 -4.71 15.14 -37.34
N PHE A 145 -5.45 15.32 -36.25
CA PHE A 145 -5.46 16.58 -35.52
C PHE A 145 -4.26 16.61 -34.60
N THR A 146 -3.27 17.42 -34.95
CA THR A 146 -2.10 17.65 -34.11
C THR A 146 -2.38 18.80 -33.17
N ILE A 147 -2.02 18.61 -31.91
CA ILE A 147 -2.12 19.63 -30.86
C ILE A 147 -0.70 20.10 -30.55
N SER A 148 -0.52 21.41 -30.36
CA SER A 148 0.79 22.00 -30.11
C SER A 148 0.81 22.90 -28.88
N LEU A 149 1.98 23.02 -28.27
CA LEU A 149 2.28 23.94 -27.18
C LEU A 149 3.58 24.67 -27.51
N TYR A 150 3.57 26.00 -27.52
CA TYR A 150 4.67 26.83 -28.04
C TYR A 150 5.08 26.50 -29.48
N GLY A 151 4.13 26.02 -30.31
CA GLY A 151 4.39 25.54 -31.67
C GLY A 151 5.07 24.16 -31.75
N GLU A 152 5.43 23.55 -30.62
CA GLU A 152 5.92 22.16 -30.59
C GLU A 152 4.75 21.19 -30.57
N LEU A 153 4.79 20.17 -31.43
CA LEU A 153 3.74 19.15 -31.50
C LEU A 153 3.79 18.22 -30.29
N LEU A 154 2.66 18.06 -29.61
CA LEU A 154 2.55 17.14 -28.48
C LEU A 154 2.35 15.69 -28.98
N PRO A 155 3.07 14.71 -28.40
CA PRO A 155 2.95 13.33 -28.82
C PRO A 155 1.57 12.76 -28.46
N ALA A 156 0.93 12.13 -29.44
CA ALA A 156 -0.26 11.31 -29.22
C ALA A 156 0.14 9.98 -28.58
N VAL A 157 -0.41 9.68 -27.41
CA VAL A 157 -0.13 8.43 -26.69
C VAL A 157 -1.42 7.66 -26.42
N ASN A 158 -1.29 6.35 -26.18
CA ASN A 158 -2.42 5.50 -25.76
C ASN A 158 -2.55 5.41 -24.24
N GLU A 159 -1.45 5.68 -23.53
CA GLU A 159 -1.34 5.62 -22.08
C GLU A 159 -0.49 6.78 -21.58
N PHE A 160 -0.94 7.44 -20.50
CA PHE A 160 -0.20 8.51 -19.84
C PHE A 160 -0.25 8.34 -18.33
N ILE A 161 0.82 8.67 -17.63
CA ILE A 161 0.91 8.55 -16.17
C ILE A 161 0.66 9.93 -15.57
N TYR A 162 -0.53 10.12 -15.00
CA TYR A 162 -0.90 11.37 -14.32
C TYR A 162 -0.95 11.13 -12.81
N LEU A 163 -0.21 11.91 -12.02
CA LEU A 163 -0.07 11.74 -10.57
C LEU A 163 0.33 10.31 -10.15
N GLY A 164 1.10 9.63 -11.01
CA GLY A 164 1.52 8.25 -10.79
C GLY A 164 0.42 7.20 -11.00
N ILE A 165 -0.71 7.56 -11.60
CA ILE A 165 -1.78 6.64 -12.00
C ILE A 165 -1.81 6.55 -13.53
N PRO A 166 -1.75 5.35 -14.13
CA PRO A 166 -1.96 5.17 -15.55
C PRO A 166 -3.37 5.52 -16.00
N PHE A 167 -3.46 6.33 -17.04
CA PHE A 167 -4.69 6.69 -17.75
C PHE A 167 -4.62 6.21 -19.19
N HIS A 168 -5.75 5.74 -19.70
CA HIS A 168 -6.01 5.54 -21.12
C HIS A 168 -7.22 6.39 -21.55
N ASN A 169 -7.63 6.29 -22.81
CA ASN A 169 -8.76 7.03 -23.37
C ASN A 169 -10.13 6.83 -22.68
N LYS A 170 -10.30 5.81 -21.83
CA LYS A 170 -11.51 5.59 -21.00
C LYS A 170 -11.30 5.91 -19.51
N GLY A 171 -10.25 6.64 -19.13
CA GLY A 171 -9.94 7.00 -17.74
C GLY A 171 -8.86 6.12 -17.11
N ILE A 172 -8.96 5.88 -15.79
CA ILE A 172 -7.97 5.10 -15.02
C ILE A 172 -7.84 3.68 -15.60
N PHE A 173 -6.61 3.30 -15.96
CA PHE A 173 -6.32 1.99 -16.51
C PHE A 173 -5.75 1.07 -15.44
N GLY A 174 -6.60 0.20 -14.88
CA GLY A 174 -6.26 -0.59 -13.69
C GLY A 174 -5.14 -1.62 -13.86
N PRO A 175 -5.11 -2.45 -14.92
CA PRO A 175 -4.10 -3.50 -15.05
C PRO A 175 -2.64 -2.98 -15.05
N PRO A 176 -2.30 -1.86 -15.72
CA PRO A 176 -0.94 -1.31 -15.62
C PRO A 176 -0.60 -0.71 -14.26
N VAL A 177 -1.55 -0.27 -13.43
CA VAL A 177 -1.26 0.27 -12.08
C VAL A 177 -0.39 -0.70 -11.29
N VAL A 178 -0.75 -1.99 -11.30
CA VAL A 178 -0.02 -3.03 -10.56
C VAL A 178 1.37 -3.27 -11.15
N THR A 179 1.47 -3.31 -12.48
CA THR A 179 2.73 -3.55 -13.19
C THR A 179 3.70 -2.38 -13.03
N HIS A 180 3.19 -1.15 -13.18
CA HIS A 180 3.94 0.10 -13.04
C HIS A 180 4.57 0.23 -11.65
N ARG A 181 3.88 -0.20 -10.59
CA ARG A 181 4.37 -0.11 -9.21
C ARG A 181 5.31 -1.24 -8.79
N ARG A 182 5.35 -2.34 -9.55
CA ARG A 182 6.11 -3.55 -9.19
C ARG A 182 7.60 -3.30 -9.06
N SER A 183 8.22 -2.64 -10.05
CA SER A 183 9.67 -2.43 -10.08
C SER A 183 10.15 -1.59 -8.90
N GLY A 184 9.47 -0.46 -8.65
CA GLY A 184 9.77 0.43 -7.53
C GLY A 184 9.59 -0.24 -6.16
N ALA A 185 8.53 -1.03 -5.99
CA ALA A 185 8.31 -1.77 -4.75
C ALA A 185 9.39 -2.84 -4.50
N LEU A 186 9.80 -3.57 -5.54
CA LEU A 186 10.84 -4.59 -5.43
C LEU A 186 12.24 -3.98 -5.22
N ALA A 187 12.54 -2.83 -5.85
CA ALA A 187 13.79 -2.11 -5.61
C ALA A 187 13.87 -1.58 -4.17
N ALA A 188 12.77 -1.02 -3.65
CA ALA A 188 12.69 -0.62 -2.25
C ALA A 188 12.84 -1.82 -1.30
N MET A 189 12.23 -2.96 -1.62
CA MET A 189 12.39 -4.19 -0.83
C MET A 189 13.83 -4.71 -0.88
N ALA A 190 14.50 -4.64 -2.03
CA ALA A 190 15.91 -5.04 -2.15
C ALA A 190 16.80 -4.16 -1.27
N THR A 191 16.56 -2.85 -1.26
CA THR A 191 17.24 -1.90 -0.38
C THR A 191 17.00 -2.26 1.10
N LEU A 192 15.75 -2.52 1.47
CA LEU A 192 15.39 -2.90 2.84
C LEU A 192 16.05 -4.24 3.25
N THR A 193 16.16 -5.18 2.30
CA THR A 193 16.86 -6.47 2.50
C THR A 193 18.34 -6.25 2.74
N ALA A 194 18.98 -5.35 1.98
CA ALA A 194 20.39 -5.00 2.14
C ALA A 194 20.69 -4.32 3.49
N VAL A 195 19.76 -3.53 4.02
CA VAL A 195 19.88 -2.89 5.35
C VAL A 195 19.72 -3.89 6.49
N GLY A 196 18.96 -4.96 6.28
CA GLY A 196 18.82 -6.02 7.30
C GLY A 196 17.48 -6.73 7.35
N ALA A 197 16.48 -6.39 6.53
CA ALA A 197 15.23 -7.18 6.46
C ALA A 197 15.44 -8.48 5.67
N CYS A 198 16.29 -9.34 6.19
CA CYS A 198 16.69 -10.62 5.63
C CYS A 198 16.83 -11.65 6.76
N ARG A 199 16.99 -12.94 6.41
CA ARG A 199 17.05 -14.05 7.37
C ARG A 199 18.08 -13.84 8.49
N SER A 200 19.23 -13.26 8.15
CA SER A 200 20.38 -13.05 9.04
C SER A 200 20.47 -11.62 9.58
N GLY A 201 19.47 -10.77 9.36
CA GLY A 201 19.43 -9.41 9.90
C GLY A 201 18.39 -9.27 11.01
N PHE A 202 17.48 -8.31 10.83
CA PHE A 202 16.39 -7.99 11.75
C PHE A 202 15.50 -9.18 12.07
N SER A 203 14.82 -9.12 13.23
CA SER A 203 13.80 -10.12 13.57
C SER A 203 12.69 -10.16 12.52
N LEU A 204 12.04 -11.32 12.38
CA LEU A 204 10.94 -11.47 11.42
C LEU A 204 9.79 -10.49 11.72
N LEU A 205 9.50 -10.26 13.00
CA LEU A 205 8.49 -9.30 13.43
C LEU A 205 8.85 -7.86 13.01
N LEU A 206 10.09 -7.45 13.22
CA LEU A 206 10.53 -6.12 12.80
C LEU A 206 10.50 -6.00 11.28
N SER A 207 11.02 -7.00 10.56
CA SER A 207 11.03 -7.03 9.10
C SER A 207 9.62 -6.96 8.50
N SER A 208 8.65 -7.69 9.07
CA SER A 208 7.26 -7.65 8.59
C SER A 208 6.58 -6.30 8.87
N ARG A 209 6.90 -5.65 10.00
CA ARG A 209 6.48 -4.27 10.30
C ARG A 209 7.10 -3.26 9.33
N LEU A 210 8.41 -3.36 9.05
CA LEU A 210 9.09 -2.49 8.08
C LEU A 210 8.51 -2.68 6.67
N PHE A 211 8.22 -3.92 6.25
CA PHE A 211 7.51 -4.20 5.01
C PHE A 211 6.14 -3.51 4.97
N LYS A 212 5.34 -3.67 6.03
CA LYS A 212 4.01 -3.06 6.15
C LYS A 212 4.06 -1.53 6.09
N THR A 213 5.09 -0.93 6.68
CA THR A 213 5.26 0.53 6.79
C THR A 213 5.83 1.16 5.52
N PHE A 214 6.88 0.59 4.94
CA PHE A 214 7.65 1.25 3.88
C PHE A 214 7.43 0.65 2.48
N ILE A 215 7.21 -0.65 2.39
CA ILE A 215 7.15 -1.35 1.10
C ILE A 215 5.71 -1.46 0.61
N ARG A 216 4.78 -1.88 1.48
CA ARG A 216 3.38 -2.09 1.11
C ARG A 216 2.71 -0.84 0.51
N PRO A 217 2.89 0.38 1.06
CA PRO A 217 2.32 1.59 0.46
C PRO A 217 2.78 1.86 -0.98
N LYS A 218 4.00 1.45 -1.36
CA LYS A 218 4.57 1.70 -2.70
C LYS A 218 3.76 1.06 -3.81
N PHE A 219 3.14 -0.09 -3.56
CA PHE A 219 2.30 -0.78 -4.53
C PHE A 219 0.81 -0.83 -4.16
N GLU A 220 0.42 -0.20 -3.04
CA GLU A 220 -0.98 0.08 -2.67
C GLU A 220 -1.49 1.42 -3.21
N TYR A 221 -0.58 2.34 -3.58
CA TYR A 221 -0.95 3.64 -4.13
C TYR A 221 -1.82 3.50 -5.39
N GLY A 222 -2.98 4.15 -5.39
CA GLY A 222 -3.96 4.10 -6.49
C GLY A 222 -4.98 2.96 -6.42
N LEU A 223 -4.75 1.91 -5.63
CA LEU A 223 -5.65 0.74 -5.61
C LEU A 223 -7.06 1.08 -5.07
N ALA A 224 -7.19 2.13 -4.27
CA ALA A 224 -8.45 2.56 -3.66
C ALA A 224 -9.49 3.06 -4.68
N ILE A 225 -9.03 3.56 -5.83
CA ILE A 225 -9.87 4.16 -6.88
C ILE A 225 -9.83 3.36 -8.18
N THR A 226 -9.15 2.22 -8.17
CA THR A 226 -8.89 1.41 -9.36
C THR A 226 -9.83 0.20 -9.41
N CYS A 227 -10.46 -0.02 -10.56
CA CYS A 227 -11.14 -1.28 -10.86
C CYS A 227 -10.09 -2.33 -11.26
N LEU A 228 -9.94 -3.37 -10.43
CA LEU A 228 -8.96 -4.44 -10.61
C LEU A 228 -9.68 -5.71 -11.05
N LEU A 229 -9.09 -6.43 -11.99
CA LEU A 229 -9.52 -7.77 -12.35
C LEU A 229 -8.88 -8.80 -11.41
N GLN A 230 -9.44 -10.01 -11.36
CA GLN A 230 -8.91 -11.09 -10.53
C GLN A 230 -7.41 -11.36 -10.80
N LYS A 231 -7.00 -11.29 -12.08
CA LYS A 231 -5.58 -11.45 -12.48
C LYS A 231 -4.67 -10.37 -11.88
N ASP A 232 -5.17 -9.16 -11.69
CA ASP A 232 -4.40 -8.03 -11.15
C ASP A 232 -4.21 -8.21 -9.63
N VAL A 233 -5.25 -8.68 -8.93
CA VAL A 233 -5.17 -9.05 -7.52
C VAL A 233 -4.19 -10.20 -7.31
N LEU A 234 -4.19 -11.21 -8.18
CA LEU A 234 -3.20 -12.29 -8.15
C LEU A 234 -1.77 -11.79 -8.39
N LEU A 235 -1.59 -10.78 -9.24
CA LEU A 235 -0.28 -10.15 -9.44
C LEU A 235 0.17 -9.37 -8.19
N LEU A 236 -0.73 -8.65 -7.52
CA LEU A 236 -0.45 -7.99 -6.24
C LEU A 236 -0.02 -9.01 -5.18
N GLU A 237 -0.70 -10.16 -5.10
CA GLU A 237 -0.29 -11.24 -4.20
C GLU A 237 1.10 -11.76 -4.52
N LYS A 238 1.43 -11.94 -5.80
CA LYS A 238 2.79 -12.36 -6.23
C LYS A 238 3.85 -11.34 -5.82
N ILE A 239 3.55 -10.04 -5.88
CA ILE A 239 4.46 -8.98 -5.42
C ILE A 239 4.67 -9.09 -3.91
N GLN A 240 3.58 -9.15 -3.13
CA GLN A 240 3.66 -9.33 -1.68
C GLN A 240 4.44 -10.60 -1.32
N ASP A 241 4.14 -11.73 -1.95
CA ASP A 241 4.79 -13.00 -1.70
C ASP A 241 6.29 -12.97 -2.00
N LYS A 242 6.69 -12.31 -3.09
CA LYS A 242 8.10 -12.13 -3.42
C LYS A 242 8.81 -11.33 -2.33
N CYS A 243 8.24 -10.22 -1.87
CA CYS A 243 8.83 -9.42 -0.79
C CYS A 243 8.95 -10.22 0.52
N LEU A 244 7.92 -10.97 0.88
CA LEU A 244 7.93 -11.80 2.09
C LEU A 244 8.97 -12.92 2.02
N ARG A 245 9.18 -13.51 0.85
CA ARG A 245 10.24 -14.52 0.64
C ARG A 245 11.63 -13.92 0.74
N MET A 246 11.84 -12.67 0.29
CA MET A 246 13.11 -11.98 0.46
C MET A 246 13.46 -11.81 1.96
N ILE A 247 12.48 -11.46 2.80
CA ILE A 247 12.67 -11.33 4.26
C ILE A 247 13.22 -12.62 4.88
N VAL A 248 12.66 -13.77 4.49
CA VAL A 248 13.00 -15.05 5.10
C VAL A 248 14.06 -15.85 4.34
N GLY A 249 14.57 -15.31 3.22
CA GLY A 249 15.44 -16.04 2.29
C GLY A 249 14.79 -17.30 1.71
N GLY A 250 13.46 -17.26 1.50
CA GLY A 250 12.68 -18.39 1.03
C GLY A 250 12.86 -18.68 -0.45
N HIS A 251 12.58 -19.93 -0.87
CA HIS A 251 12.64 -20.31 -2.28
C HIS A 251 11.56 -19.61 -3.11
N ALA A 252 11.78 -19.50 -4.43
CA ALA A 252 10.86 -18.92 -5.40
C ALA A 252 9.50 -19.63 -5.50
N THR A 253 9.31 -20.78 -4.83
CA THR A 253 8.03 -21.50 -4.69
C THR A 253 7.55 -21.71 -3.24
N SER A 254 8.31 -21.30 -2.22
CA SER A 254 7.91 -21.46 -0.81
C SER A 254 6.57 -20.79 -0.50
N SER A 255 5.64 -21.53 0.10
CA SER A 255 4.35 -20.97 0.55
C SER A 255 4.57 -19.81 1.52
N THR A 256 3.79 -18.75 1.36
CA THR A 256 3.78 -17.57 2.24
C THR A 256 2.55 -17.54 3.14
N ALA A 257 1.66 -18.55 3.06
CA ALA A 257 0.41 -18.57 3.82
C ALA A 257 0.66 -18.52 5.33
N VAL A 258 1.53 -19.40 5.84
CA VAL A 258 1.95 -19.41 7.25
C VAL A 258 2.68 -18.11 7.61
N LEU A 259 3.54 -17.60 6.71
CA LEU A 259 4.27 -16.36 6.95
C LEU A 259 3.34 -15.16 7.12
N LYS A 260 2.32 -15.07 6.26
CA LYS A 260 1.24 -14.07 6.37
C LYS A 260 0.47 -14.26 7.68
N HIS A 261 0.16 -15.50 8.05
CA HIS A 261 -0.52 -15.81 9.29
C HIS A 261 0.27 -15.34 10.52
N ILE A 262 1.49 -15.86 10.72
CA ILE A 262 2.29 -15.57 11.93
C ILE A 262 2.66 -14.10 12.08
N CYS A 263 2.82 -13.37 10.96
CA CYS A 263 3.08 -11.94 10.96
C CYS A 263 1.80 -11.07 11.00
N ASN A 264 0.62 -11.70 11.07
CA ASN A 264 -0.68 -11.05 10.93
C ASN A 264 -0.82 -10.12 9.70
N LEU A 265 -0.31 -10.57 8.56
CA LEU A 265 -0.40 -9.85 7.29
C LEU A 265 -1.63 -10.33 6.49
N PRO A 266 -2.51 -9.41 6.07
CA PRO A 266 -3.65 -9.75 5.23
C PRO A 266 -3.23 -10.10 3.79
N SER A 267 -4.12 -10.77 3.08
CA SER A 267 -4.06 -10.88 1.62
C SER A 267 -4.15 -9.50 0.97
N MET A 268 -3.53 -9.33 -0.20
CA MET A 268 -3.68 -8.14 -1.03
C MET A 268 -5.11 -7.95 -1.51
N ALA A 269 -5.87 -9.03 -1.73
CA ALA A 269 -7.30 -8.93 -1.98
C ALA A 269 -8.01 -8.17 -0.85
N PHE A 270 -7.80 -8.59 0.41
CA PHE A 270 -8.39 -7.93 1.56
C PHE A 270 -7.84 -6.52 1.78
N ARG A 271 -6.58 -6.25 1.41
CA ARG A 271 -6.01 -4.89 1.43
C ARG A 271 -6.72 -3.97 0.45
N VAL A 272 -6.98 -4.43 -0.78
CA VAL A 272 -7.75 -3.66 -1.78
C VAL A 272 -9.14 -3.36 -1.24
N ASP A 273 -9.82 -4.34 -0.66
CA ASP A 273 -11.13 -4.13 -0.04
C ASP A 273 -11.08 -3.03 1.02
N ILE A 274 -10.12 -3.09 1.96
CA ILE A 274 -9.96 -2.03 2.98
C ILE A 274 -9.73 -0.66 2.34
N LEU A 275 -8.86 -0.57 1.32
CA LEU A 275 -8.51 0.70 0.68
C LEU A 275 -9.74 1.32 -0.02
N LYS A 276 -10.50 0.51 -0.76
CA LYS A 276 -11.74 0.92 -1.42
C LYS A 276 -12.80 1.34 -0.40
N THR A 277 -13.04 0.53 0.63
CA THR A 277 -14.00 0.85 1.70
C THR A 277 -13.66 2.18 2.36
N LYS A 278 -12.39 2.39 2.76
CA LYS A 278 -11.96 3.67 3.36
C LYS A 278 -12.12 4.85 2.42
N PHE A 279 -11.84 4.67 1.13
CA PHE A 279 -12.05 5.73 0.13
C PHE A 279 -13.54 6.07 -0.01
N CYS A 280 -14.41 5.07 -0.11
CA CYS A 280 -15.86 5.30 -0.22
C CYS A 280 -16.40 6.00 1.03
N LEU A 281 -16.05 5.55 2.24
CA LEU A 281 -16.46 6.23 3.48
C LEU A 281 -15.98 7.69 3.53
N ARG A 282 -14.74 7.95 3.07
CA ARG A 282 -14.23 9.32 2.98
C ARG A 282 -15.02 10.13 1.95
N ALA A 283 -15.35 9.56 0.79
CA ALA A 283 -16.09 10.25 -0.26
C ALA A 283 -17.46 10.77 0.23
N HIS A 284 -18.18 10.00 1.04
CA HIS A 284 -19.47 10.42 1.62
C HIS A 284 -19.36 11.50 2.71
N THR A 285 -18.17 11.70 3.27
CA THR A 285 -17.92 12.68 4.34
C THR A 285 -17.22 13.94 3.84
N LEU A 286 -16.97 14.04 2.53
CA LEU A 286 -16.40 15.25 1.94
C LEU A 286 -17.39 16.42 2.01
N PRO A 287 -16.92 17.65 2.23
CA PRO A 287 -17.74 18.85 2.12
C PRO A 287 -18.49 18.90 0.79
N SER A 288 -19.70 19.46 0.79
CA SER A 288 -20.55 19.60 -0.40
C SER A 288 -19.88 20.42 -1.52
N GLY A 289 -19.01 21.38 -1.17
CA GLY A 289 -18.26 22.20 -2.13
C GLY A 289 -17.05 21.51 -2.77
N CYS A 290 -16.66 20.31 -2.34
CA CYS A 290 -15.56 19.60 -2.98
C CYS A 290 -15.97 19.05 -4.36
N LEU A 291 -15.04 19.07 -5.33
CA LEU A 291 -15.28 18.61 -6.70
C LEU A 291 -15.90 17.21 -6.78
N LEU A 292 -15.39 16.26 -5.99
CA LEU A 292 -15.92 14.90 -5.97
C LEU A 292 -17.37 14.84 -5.47
N SER A 293 -17.72 15.63 -4.45
CA SER A 293 -19.08 15.73 -3.91
C SER A 293 -20.02 16.32 -4.96
N LEU A 294 -19.61 17.40 -5.63
CA LEU A 294 -20.37 18.05 -6.70
C LEU A 294 -20.59 17.13 -7.91
N LEU A 295 -19.56 16.40 -8.32
CA LEU A 295 -19.68 15.41 -9.39
C LEU A 295 -20.61 14.26 -9.00
N HIS A 296 -20.52 13.78 -7.76
CA HIS A 296 -21.37 12.69 -7.31
C HIS A 296 -22.84 13.10 -7.20
N SER A 297 -23.14 14.31 -6.73
CA SER A 297 -24.52 14.80 -6.58
C SER A 297 -25.18 15.15 -7.92
N HIS A 298 -24.41 15.65 -8.90
CA HIS A 298 -24.97 16.15 -10.17
C HIS A 298 -24.74 15.24 -11.38
N HIS A 299 -23.77 14.31 -11.31
CA HIS A 299 -23.37 13.45 -12.44
C HIS A 299 -23.20 11.98 -12.02
N LEU A 300 -24.23 11.40 -11.41
CA LEU A 300 -24.25 10.01 -10.91
C LEU A 300 -23.79 8.98 -11.96
N GLN A 301 -24.14 9.17 -13.23
CA GLN A 301 -23.80 8.26 -14.34
C GLN A 301 -22.30 8.27 -14.70
N ALA A 302 -21.58 9.35 -14.39
CA ALA A 302 -20.15 9.48 -14.64
C ALA A 302 -19.29 8.91 -13.49
N SER A 303 -19.92 8.53 -12.37
CA SER A 303 -19.21 8.14 -11.16
C SER A 303 -18.89 6.65 -11.11
N THR A 304 -17.61 6.32 -11.14
CA THR A 304 -17.10 4.96 -10.85
C THR A 304 -17.27 4.58 -9.38
N LEU A 305 -17.67 5.52 -8.52
CA LEU A 305 -17.90 5.30 -7.08
C LEU A 305 -18.95 4.20 -6.83
N SER A 306 -19.99 4.15 -7.68
CA SER A 306 -21.01 3.08 -7.65
C SER A 306 -20.40 1.68 -7.80
N THR A 307 -19.40 1.53 -8.68
CA THR A 307 -18.68 0.26 -8.85
C THR A 307 -17.81 -0.05 -7.65
N LEU A 308 -17.24 0.95 -6.98
CA LEU A 308 -16.45 0.78 -5.76
C LEU A 308 -17.28 0.35 -4.56
N HIS A 309 -18.58 0.69 -4.52
CA HIS A 309 -19.52 0.28 -3.46
C HIS A 309 -19.87 -1.21 -3.49
N THR A 310 -19.60 -1.92 -4.59
CA THR A 310 -19.84 -3.37 -4.70
C THR A 310 -18.93 -4.22 -3.80
N ASN A 311 -17.99 -3.59 -3.11
CA ASN A 311 -17.09 -4.23 -2.17
C ASN A 311 -17.85 -4.83 -0.96
N LEU A 312 -17.74 -6.15 -0.79
CA LEU A 312 -18.38 -6.89 0.31
C LEU A 312 -18.00 -6.36 1.70
N LEU A 313 -16.76 -5.88 1.89
CA LEU A 313 -16.35 -5.29 3.16
C LEU A 313 -17.10 -3.99 3.43
N PHE A 314 -17.34 -3.16 2.40
CA PHE A 314 -18.14 -1.95 2.54
C PHE A 314 -19.60 -2.28 2.86
N ALA A 315 -20.20 -3.24 2.15
CA ALA A 315 -21.57 -3.69 2.39
C ALA A 315 -21.78 -4.33 3.78
N SER A 316 -20.72 -4.90 4.38
CA SER A 316 -20.78 -5.49 5.72
C SER A 316 -20.82 -4.48 6.86
N ILE A 317 -20.63 -3.18 6.59
CA ILE A 317 -20.58 -2.15 7.64
C ILE A 317 -21.98 -1.95 8.20
N PRO A 318 -22.19 -2.12 9.52
CA PRO A 318 -23.48 -1.86 10.14
C PRO A 318 -23.87 -0.37 10.02
N PRO A 319 -25.16 -0.04 9.79
CA PRO A 319 -25.61 1.34 9.62
C PRO A 319 -25.40 2.21 10.87
N ASP A 320 -25.38 1.59 12.06
CA ASP A 320 -25.15 2.22 13.36
C ASP A 320 -23.66 2.36 13.72
N LEU A 321 -22.75 1.77 12.92
CA LEU A 321 -21.32 1.86 13.18
C LEU A 321 -20.83 3.28 12.94
N ASN A 322 -20.31 3.91 14.00
CA ASN A 322 -19.63 5.20 13.88
C ASN A 322 -18.33 5.05 13.07
N CYS A 323 -18.43 5.29 11.75
CA CYS A 323 -17.35 5.20 10.78
C CYS A 323 -16.29 6.30 10.95
N SER A 324 -16.59 7.38 11.69
CA SER A 324 -15.61 8.41 12.06
C SER A 324 -14.63 7.89 13.12
N SER A 325 -15.02 6.88 13.90
CA SER A 325 -14.13 6.23 14.86
C SER A 325 -13.21 5.23 14.15
N ARG A 326 -11.93 5.60 14.00
CA ARG A 326 -10.91 4.71 13.42
C ARG A 326 -10.76 3.39 14.16
N ILE A 327 -10.97 3.39 15.49
CA ILE A 327 -10.86 2.21 16.34
C ILE A 327 -12.00 1.23 16.06
N LYS A 328 -13.25 1.71 16.07
CA LYS A 328 -14.43 0.86 15.78
C LYS A 328 -14.35 0.28 14.37
N LEU A 329 -13.95 1.10 13.39
CA LEU A 329 -13.78 0.66 12.01
C LEU A 329 -12.66 -0.39 11.86
N SER A 330 -11.53 -0.22 12.55
CA SER A 330 -10.45 -1.23 12.55
C SER A 330 -10.92 -2.55 13.13
N LYS A 331 -11.63 -2.53 14.26
CA LYS A 331 -12.20 -3.72 14.89
C LYS A 331 -13.18 -4.44 13.97
N HIS A 332 -14.03 -3.70 13.25
CA HIS A 332 -14.93 -4.27 12.25
C HIS A 332 -14.16 -4.99 11.14
N PHE A 333 -13.12 -4.36 10.60
CA PHE A 333 -12.27 -4.97 9.56
C PHE A 333 -11.53 -6.20 10.08
N GLU A 334 -11.08 -6.18 11.33
CA GLU A 334 -10.45 -7.33 11.99
C GLU A 334 -11.42 -8.50 12.16
N SER A 335 -12.65 -8.24 12.65
CA SER A 335 -13.70 -9.27 12.78
C SER A 335 -14.06 -9.89 11.44
N PHE A 336 -14.33 -9.06 10.43
CA PHE A 336 -14.66 -9.54 9.09
C PHE A 336 -13.53 -10.38 8.46
N ARG A 337 -12.27 -10.00 8.71
CA ARG A 337 -11.12 -10.80 8.28
C ARG A 337 -11.03 -12.12 9.03
N GLN A 338 -11.31 -12.10 10.33
CA GLN A 338 -11.31 -13.29 11.18
C GLN A 338 -12.36 -14.30 10.72
N GLU A 339 -13.58 -13.85 10.38
CA GLU A 339 -14.64 -14.70 9.83
C GLU A 339 -14.22 -15.34 8.49
N LYS A 340 -13.68 -14.55 7.57
CA LYS A 340 -13.15 -15.07 6.29
C LYS A 340 -12.03 -16.09 6.51
N PHE A 341 -11.17 -15.86 7.50
CA PHE A 341 -10.11 -16.80 7.83
C PHE A 341 -10.63 -18.07 8.48
N ALA A 342 -11.61 -17.99 9.38
CA ALA A 342 -12.25 -19.17 9.97
C ALA A 342 -12.88 -20.05 8.89
N HIS A 343 -13.60 -19.47 7.92
CA HIS A 343 -14.13 -20.23 6.78
C HIS A 343 -13.03 -20.84 5.90
N PHE A 344 -11.96 -20.09 5.63
CA PHE A 344 -10.80 -20.60 4.90
C PHE A 344 -10.09 -21.72 5.67
N HIS A 345 -9.99 -21.63 7.00
CA HIS A 345 -9.38 -22.64 7.85
C HIS A 345 -10.23 -23.91 7.83
N LEU A 346 -11.54 -23.84 8.01
CA LEU A 346 -12.44 -25.00 7.93
C LEU A 346 -12.41 -25.73 6.58
N THR A 347 -12.24 -25.01 5.47
CA THR A 347 -12.30 -25.59 4.11
C THR A 347 -10.95 -26.04 3.56
N ASN A 348 -9.84 -25.73 4.23
CA ASN A 348 -8.49 -25.94 3.70
C ASN A 348 -7.81 -27.13 4.34
N THR A 349 -7.31 -28.06 3.53
CA THR A 349 -6.67 -29.30 3.99
C THR A 349 -5.17 -29.19 4.23
N LYS A 350 -4.56 -28.00 4.06
CA LYS A 350 -3.11 -27.81 4.20
C LYS A 350 -2.67 -27.88 5.68
N ILE A 351 -1.97 -28.96 6.02
CA ILE A 351 -1.48 -29.26 7.39
C ILE A 351 -0.82 -28.06 8.09
N LEU A 352 0.07 -27.33 7.42
CA LEU A 352 0.81 -26.24 8.07
C LEU A 352 -0.06 -25.04 8.47
N ILE A 353 -1.11 -24.73 7.71
CA ILE A 353 -2.04 -23.65 8.09
C ILE A 353 -3.06 -24.15 9.12
N GLN A 354 -3.43 -25.44 9.07
CA GLN A 354 -4.24 -26.08 10.10
C GLN A 354 -3.56 -26.04 11.47
N ALA A 355 -2.25 -26.30 11.49
CA ALA A 355 -1.43 -26.27 12.70
C ALA A 355 -1.27 -24.86 13.31
N CYS A 356 -1.60 -23.80 12.57
CA CYS A 356 -1.52 -22.43 13.09
C CYS A 356 -2.68 -22.10 14.04
N ARG A 357 -2.53 -21.05 14.85
CA ARG A 357 -3.59 -20.57 15.75
C ARG A 357 -4.86 -20.24 14.95
N PRO A 358 -6.07 -20.48 15.49
CA PRO A 358 -7.32 -20.15 14.82
C PRO A 358 -7.58 -18.63 14.78
N LEU A 359 -7.00 -17.87 15.72
CA LEU A 359 -7.13 -16.41 15.80
C LEU A 359 -6.02 -15.69 15.03
N LEU A 360 -6.41 -14.70 14.24
CA LEU A 360 -5.51 -13.84 13.47
C LEU A 360 -4.87 -12.76 14.34
N GLU A 361 -3.71 -13.07 14.88
CA GLU A 361 -2.88 -12.14 15.65
C GLU A 361 -1.41 -12.33 15.29
N VAL A 362 -0.53 -11.47 15.83
CA VAL A 362 0.90 -11.71 15.70
C VAL A 362 1.23 -12.95 16.53
N ASP A 363 1.82 -13.96 15.91
CA ASP A 363 2.09 -15.22 16.59
C ASP A 363 3.14 -15.03 17.70
N PRO A 364 2.90 -15.54 18.92
CA PRO A 364 3.82 -15.44 20.05
C PRO A 364 5.24 -15.92 19.76
N VAL A 365 5.43 -16.87 18.83
CA VAL A 365 6.77 -17.32 18.41
C VAL A 365 7.66 -16.18 17.91
N LEU A 366 7.09 -15.04 17.51
CA LEU A 366 7.83 -13.91 16.99
C LEU A 366 8.33 -12.93 18.06
N PHE A 367 7.76 -12.93 19.26
CA PHE A 367 8.05 -11.92 20.28
C PHE A 367 8.26 -12.45 21.69
N LEU A 368 7.87 -13.69 22.01
CA LEU A 368 8.13 -14.24 23.32
C LEU A 368 9.64 -14.33 23.61
N PRO A 369 10.05 -14.20 24.89
CA PRO A 369 11.44 -14.28 25.30
C PRO A 369 12.10 -15.56 24.79
N ALA A 370 13.11 -15.39 23.94
CA ALA A 370 13.87 -16.47 23.31
C ALA A 370 15.13 -15.87 22.68
N THR A 371 16.20 -16.65 22.66
CA THR A 371 17.41 -16.29 21.91
C THR A 371 17.10 -16.22 20.41
N ARG A 372 18.01 -15.65 19.64
CA ARG A 372 17.88 -15.59 18.18
C ARG A 372 17.75 -16.99 17.55
N ILE A 373 18.49 -17.95 18.08
CA ILE A 373 18.57 -19.32 17.56
C ILE A 373 17.29 -20.08 17.91
N GLU A 374 16.84 -20.03 19.17
CA GLU A 374 15.58 -20.63 19.62
C GLU A 374 14.39 -20.12 18.83
N ARG A 375 14.31 -18.79 18.66
CA ARG A 375 13.28 -18.16 17.80
C ARG A 375 13.37 -18.63 16.37
N GLY A 376 14.59 -18.81 15.85
CA GLY A 376 14.84 -19.41 14.55
C GLY A 376 14.22 -20.80 14.41
N ARG A 377 14.36 -21.67 15.43
CA ARG A 377 13.76 -23.01 15.44
C ARG A 377 12.24 -22.97 15.50
N LEU A 378 11.66 -22.14 16.37
CA LEU A 378 10.21 -21.96 16.47
C LEU A 378 9.60 -21.52 15.13
N VAL A 379 10.21 -20.51 14.50
CA VAL A 379 9.77 -20.02 13.18
C VAL A 379 9.95 -21.07 12.10
N ARG A 380 11.10 -21.76 12.05
CA ARG A 380 11.34 -22.83 11.07
C ARG A 380 10.39 -24.00 11.25
N TRP A 381 10.07 -24.37 12.49
CA TRP A 381 9.05 -25.37 12.78
C TRP A 381 7.69 -24.90 12.28
N ARG A 382 7.22 -23.71 12.65
CA ARG A 382 5.94 -23.17 12.15
C ARG A 382 5.87 -23.14 10.63
N MET A 383 6.95 -22.71 9.98
CA MET A 383 7.03 -22.62 8.51
C MET A 383 7.18 -23.98 7.80
N GLY A 384 7.34 -25.09 8.54
CA GLY A 384 7.60 -26.42 7.97
C GLY A 384 9.01 -26.58 7.39
N TRP A 385 9.96 -25.70 7.74
CA TRP A 385 11.36 -25.75 7.32
C TRP A 385 12.27 -26.53 8.29
N LEU A 386 11.70 -26.98 9.40
CA LEU A 386 12.27 -27.96 10.30
C LEU A 386 11.18 -29.02 10.52
N PRO A 387 11.40 -30.29 10.13
CA PRO A 387 12.65 -30.91 9.66
C PRO A 387 13.12 -30.53 8.23
N GLY A 388 12.28 -29.86 7.44
CA GLY A 388 12.60 -29.53 6.04
C GLY A 388 12.44 -30.74 5.13
N LYS A 389 13.43 -31.03 4.28
CA LYS A 389 13.39 -32.21 3.39
C LYS A 389 13.59 -33.48 4.25
N PRO A 390 12.69 -34.48 4.19
CA PRO A 390 12.86 -35.72 4.93
C PRO A 390 14.19 -36.40 4.60
N LYS A 391 14.89 -36.84 5.64
CA LYS A 391 16.11 -37.66 5.60
C LYS A 391 15.92 -38.85 6.52
N GLU A 392 16.73 -39.88 6.41
CA GLU A 392 16.70 -40.98 7.39
C GLU A 392 16.96 -40.45 8.80
N CYS A 393 16.13 -40.88 9.76
CA CYS A 393 16.28 -40.48 11.14
C CYS A 393 17.33 -41.36 11.83
N ALA A 394 18.15 -40.77 12.70
CA ALA A 394 19.17 -41.48 13.46
C ALA A 394 18.60 -42.59 14.38
N CYS A 395 17.30 -42.58 14.65
CA CYS A 395 16.63 -43.65 15.40
C CYS A 395 16.48 -44.96 14.60
N GLY A 396 16.61 -44.92 13.27
CA GLY A 396 16.49 -46.10 12.40
C GLY A 396 15.06 -46.54 12.05
N PHE A 397 14.01 -45.88 12.55
CA PHE A 397 12.61 -46.33 12.38
C PHE A 397 11.83 -45.62 11.26
N ASP A 398 12.20 -44.39 10.90
CA ASP A 398 11.52 -43.60 9.84
C ASP A 398 12.42 -42.45 9.36
N HIS A 399 11.88 -41.57 8.52
CA HIS A 399 12.49 -40.32 8.12
C HIS A 399 12.19 -39.18 9.11
N THR A 400 13.03 -38.15 9.12
CA THR A 400 12.82 -36.88 9.82
C THR A 400 11.61 -36.16 9.24
N SER A 401 10.42 -36.55 9.66
CA SER A 401 9.13 -35.96 9.32
C SER A 401 8.48 -35.37 10.58
N ARG A 402 7.59 -34.39 10.44
CA ARG A 402 6.88 -33.81 11.58
C ARG A 402 6.07 -34.86 12.35
N ARG A 403 5.50 -35.82 11.61
CA ARG A 403 4.72 -36.95 12.15
C ARG A 403 5.61 -37.89 12.97
N HIS A 404 6.81 -38.19 12.49
CA HIS A 404 7.75 -39.07 13.18
C HIS A 404 8.38 -38.41 14.42
N LEU A 405 8.80 -37.15 14.29
CA LEU A 405 9.65 -36.49 15.29
C LEU A 405 8.99 -36.32 16.67
N GLN A 406 7.67 -36.25 16.75
CA GLN A 406 6.96 -36.24 18.04
C GLN A 406 6.99 -37.59 18.79
N PHE A 407 7.37 -38.67 18.12
CA PHE A 407 7.49 -40.03 18.67
C PHE A 407 8.91 -40.57 18.59
N CYS A 408 9.88 -39.73 18.23
CA CYS A 408 11.24 -40.16 17.96
C CYS A 408 11.97 -40.54 19.26
N ILE A 409 12.42 -41.79 19.36
CA ILE A 409 13.06 -42.33 20.57
C ILE A 409 14.40 -41.68 20.92
N THR A 410 15.04 -40.99 19.98
CA THR A 410 16.31 -40.27 20.22
C THR A 410 16.08 -38.93 20.93
N ILE A 411 14.82 -38.48 21.04
CA ILE A 411 14.42 -37.30 21.82
C ILE A 411 13.88 -37.81 23.17
N PRO A 412 14.39 -37.31 24.32
CA PRO A 412 13.95 -37.77 25.63
C PRO A 412 12.42 -37.67 25.81
N SER A 413 11.76 -38.79 26.10
CA SER A 413 10.30 -38.86 26.24
C SER A 413 9.77 -38.01 27.40
N GLN A 414 10.59 -37.77 28.43
CA GLN A 414 10.28 -36.91 29.57
C GLN A 414 10.06 -35.44 29.17
N LEU A 415 10.59 -35.00 28.02
CA LEU A 415 10.33 -33.67 27.50
C LEU A 415 8.92 -33.59 26.89
N PHE A 416 8.51 -34.61 26.14
CA PHE A 416 7.17 -34.67 25.55
C PHE A 416 6.08 -34.79 26.61
N SER A 417 6.32 -35.50 27.71
CA SER A 417 5.38 -35.59 28.83
C SER A 417 5.15 -34.27 29.57
N GLN A 418 6.02 -33.27 29.38
CA GLN A 418 5.84 -31.92 29.91
C GLN A 418 4.98 -31.05 28.99
N LEU A 419 4.86 -31.40 27.70
CA LEU A 419 4.00 -30.66 26.77
C LEU A 419 2.52 -30.90 27.08
N LEU A 420 1.68 -29.97 26.65
CA LEU A 420 0.23 -30.12 26.73
C LEU A 420 -0.25 -31.23 25.77
N VAL A 421 -1.15 -32.08 26.25
CA VAL A 421 -1.78 -33.11 25.44
C VAL A 421 -2.81 -32.45 24.50
N PRO A 422 -2.74 -32.69 23.18
CA PRO A 422 -3.72 -32.15 22.25
C PRO A 422 -5.11 -32.76 22.47
N PRO A 423 -6.19 -32.06 22.08
CA PRO A 423 -7.55 -32.56 22.21
C PRO A 423 -7.88 -33.72 21.27
N THR A 424 -7.11 -33.89 20.18
CA THR A 424 -7.26 -34.99 19.23
C THR A 424 -5.93 -35.71 19.02
N ASP A 425 -5.96 -37.03 18.83
CA ASP A 425 -4.76 -37.84 18.60
C ASP A 425 -4.11 -37.58 17.22
N GLU A 426 -4.83 -36.90 16.32
CA GLU A 426 -4.32 -36.51 14.99
C GLU A 426 -3.45 -35.24 15.05
N ASP A 427 -3.62 -34.41 16.08
CA ASP A 427 -2.88 -33.16 16.23
C ASP A 427 -1.44 -33.41 16.67
N ASN A 428 -0.51 -32.70 16.04
CA ASN A 428 0.88 -32.75 16.45
C ASN A 428 1.10 -32.05 17.80
N ILE A 429 1.66 -32.75 18.79
CA ILE A 429 1.84 -32.23 20.16
C ILE A 429 2.66 -30.94 20.21
N ILE A 430 3.65 -30.79 19.33
CA ILE A 430 4.51 -29.60 19.25
C ILE A 430 3.71 -28.43 18.66
N ASP A 431 2.92 -28.68 17.61
CA ASP A 431 2.06 -27.65 17.01
C ASP A 431 0.99 -27.14 17.98
N PHE A 432 0.39 -28.06 18.73
CA PHE A 432 -0.56 -27.71 19.79
C PHE A 432 0.11 -26.88 20.89
N ALA A 433 1.25 -27.32 21.42
CA ALA A 433 2.00 -26.57 22.44
C ALA A 433 2.36 -25.15 21.96
N ILE A 434 2.79 -24.97 20.71
CA ILE A 434 3.07 -23.63 20.16
C ILE A 434 1.78 -22.82 19.99
N SER A 435 0.67 -23.44 19.62
CA SER A 435 -0.62 -22.74 19.44
C SER A 435 -1.21 -22.22 20.75
N VAL A 436 -0.87 -22.85 21.88
CA VAL A 436 -1.35 -22.48 23.23
C VAL A 436 -0.39 -21.52 23.96
N LEU A 437 0.67 -21.03 23.28
CA LEU A 437 1.58 -20.04 23.86
C LEU A 437 0.86 -18.75 24.31
N PRO A 438 1.35 -18.07 25.36
CA PRO A 438 0.75 -16.84 25.86
C PRO A 438 0.85 -15.71 24.84
N ILE A 439 -0.18 -14.86 24.79
CA ILE A 439 -0.29 -13.74 23.83
C ILE A 439 0.46 -12.47 24.25
N SER A 440 1.08 -12.46 25.42
CA SER A 440 1.92 -11.35 25.88
C SER A 440 3.12 -11.88 26.64
N SER A 441 4.28 -11.25 26.42
CA SER A 441 5.53 -11.51 27.13
C SER A 441 5.48 -11.12 28.61
N THR A 442 4.42 -10.42 29.05
CA THR A 442 4.19 -10.10 30.47
C THR A 442 3.58 -11.27 31.25
N HIS A 443 3.07 -12.30 30.57
CA HIS A 443 2.56 -13.50 31.22
C HIS A 443 3.72 -14.37 31.74
N PRO A 444 3.49 -15.16 32.80
CA PRO A 444 4.50 -16.10 33.29
C PRO A 444 4.89 -17.11 32.20
N SER A 445 6.15 -17.59 32.27
CA SER A 445 6.66 -18.62 31.37
C SER A 445 5.80 -19.88 31.50
N PRO A 446 5.28 -20.45 30.40
CA PRO A 446 4.61 -21.73 30.45
C PRO A 446 5.54 -22.80 31.02
N LEU A 447 5.03 -23.67 31.90
CA LEU A 447 5.83 -24.74 32.52
C LEU A 447 6.53 -25.64 31.50
N TYR A 448 5.94 -25.76 30.30
CA TYR A 448 6.46 -26.57 29.19
C TYR A 448 7.40 -25.81 28.24
N TRP A 449 7.67 -24.52 28.47
CA TRP A 449 8.43 -23.67 27.55
C TRP A 449 9.87 -24.16 27.36
N LYS A 450 10.57 -24.42 28.47
CA LYS A 450 11.92 -25.01 28.44
C LYS A 450 11.95 -26.34 27.71
N ALA A 451 10.97 -27.22 27.99
CA ALA A 451 10.85 -28.52 27.33
C ALA A 451 10.63 -28.37 25.81
N LEU A 452 9.75 -27.46 25.39
CA LEU A 452 9.47 -27.17 23.99
C LEU A 452 10.72 -26.69 23.24
N LEU A 453 11.48 -25.76 23.82
CA LEU A 453 12.73 -25.26 23.23
C LEU A 453 13.78 -26.38 23.11
N THR A 454 13.90 -27.21 24.14
CA THR A 454 14.82 -28.36 24.17
C THR A 454 14.44 -29.44 23.15
N ILE A 455 13.14 -29.72 22.98
CA ILE A 455 12.65 -30.64 21.93
C ILE A 455 13.04 -30.12 20.55
N LEU A 456 12.78 -28.84 20.26
CA LEU A 456 13.14 -28.24 18.98
C LEU A 456 14.64 -28.22 18.73
N TRP A 457 15.45 -28.07 19.78
CA TRP A 457 16.91 -28.22 19.72
C TRP A 457 17.32 -29.64 19.30
N HIS A 458 16.79 -30.68 19.96
CA HIS A 458 17.05 -32.07 19.56
C HIS A 458 16.59 -32.35 18.12
N ILE A 459 15.42 -31.86 17.72
CA ILE A 459 14.93 -32.00 16.35
C ILE A 459 15.91 -31.36 15.35
N ASP A 460 16.40 -30.16 15.66
CA ASP A 460 17.36 -29.47 14.80
C ASP A 460 18.67 -30.26 14.69
N MET A 461 19.20 -30.79 15.80
CA MET A 461 20.37 -31.68 15.78
C MET A 461 20.17 -32.92 14.91
N LEU A 462 19.03 -33.60 15.05
CA LEU A 462 18.72 -34.79 14.24
C LEU A 462 18.62 -34.46 12.75
N CYS A 463 18.08 -33.29 12.41
CA CYS A 463 17.93 -32.86 11.01
C CYS A 463 19.23 -32.30 10.40
N ASN A 464 20.09 -31.72 11.25
CA ASN A 464 21.30 -30.99 10.89
C ASN A 464 22.48 -31.36 11.83
N PRO A 465 22.99 -32.61 11.79
CA PRO A 465 24.00 -33.08 12.75
C PRO A 465 25.33 -32.31 12.71
N ASN A 466 25.64 -31.67 11.58
CA ASN A 466 26.84 -30.86 11.39
C ASN A 466 26.67 -29.40 11.89
N GLY A 467 25.55 -29.07 12.53
CA GLY A 467 25.30 -27.76 13.11
C GLY A 467 26.19 -27.48 14.32
N ASN A 468 26.36 -26.19 14.66
CA ASN A 468 27.03 -25.80 15.90
C ASN A 468 26.00 -25.69 17.03
N TYR A 469 26.14 -26.53 18.06
CA TYR A 469 25.24 -26.60 19.22
C TYR A 469 25.96 -26.35 20.56
N THR A 470 27.22 -25.90 20.55
CA THR A 470 28.10 -25.88 21.73
C THR A 470 27.74 -24.86 22.81
N HIS A 471 26.87 -23.89 22.52
CA HIS A 471 26.55 -22.77 23.41
C HIS A 471 25.04 -22.64 23.72
N GLU A 472 24.25 -23.69 23.49
CA GLU A 472 22.79 -23.58 23.45
C GLU A 472 22.07 -24.22 24.64
N THR A 473 22.76 -24.43 25.77
CA THR A 473 22.24 -25.25 26.88
C THR A 473 21.38 -24.49 27.90
N ASP A 474 21.30 -23.16 27.84
CA ASP A 474 20.55 -22.36 28.82
C ASP A 474 19.20 -21.89 28.26
N HIS A 475 18.35 -22.88 27.94
CA HIS A 475 16.97 -22.68 27.55
C HIS A 475 16.19 -22.01 28.69
N ASP A 476 15.49 -20.92 28.38
CA ASP A 476 14.65 -20.10 29.29
C ASP A 476 15.36 -19.00 30.10
N SER A 477 16.66 -18.76 29.88
CA SER A 477 17.43 -17.71 30.57
C SER A 477 16.92 -16.27 30.34
N LEU A 478 16.13 -16.04 29.30
CA LEU A 478 15.67 -14.70 28.89
C LEU A 478 14.25 -14.34 29.35
N TRP A 479 13.50 -15.27 29.94
CA TRP A 479 12.13 -14.99 30.39
C TRP A 479 12.10 -14.31 31.77
N HIS A 480 13.20 -14.37 32.52
CA HIS A 480 13.32 -13.88 33.88
C HIS A 480 14.15 -12.59 34.00
#